data_AF-Q92B06-F1
#
_entry.id   AF-Q92B06-F1
#
_cell.length_a   1.000
_cell.length_b   1.000
_cell.length_c   1.000
_cell.angle_alpha   90.00
_cell.angle_beta   90.00
_cell.angle_gamma   90.00
#
_symmetry.space_group_name_H-M   'P 1'
#
loop_
_entity.id
_entity.type
_entity.pdbx_description
1 polymer ?
#
loop_
_entity_poly.entity_id
_entity_poly.type
_entity_poly.pdbx_seq_one_letter_code
_entity_poly.pdbx_strand_id
1 'polypeptide(L)'
;MISNRIKSARKYRKLTQEELAKKINSTKSTISNYENSYSSPSAEVISMLADALETSTDYLLEKTDEIEIKQKYYDLTKKDENDIEKELEKILSNLDSSDGLAFSGEPLDDETRELLSISLERSLRFARQESKRKFTPKKFRDKDSD
;
A
#
# COMPACT_ATOMS: atom_id res chain seq x y z
N MET A 1 24.97 -4.48 -7.35
CA MET A 1 24.92 -5.94 -7.13
C MET A 1 23.56 -6.33 -6.58
N ILE A 2 22.94 -7.37 -7.15
CA ILE A 2 21.65 -7.94 -6.72
C ILE A 2 21.62 -8.25 -5.22
N SER A 3 22.74 -8.71 -4.65
CA SER A 3 22.91 -8.94 -3.22
C SER A 3 22.62 -7.68 -2.37
N ASN A 4 23.10 -6.52 -2.82
CA ASN A 4 22.80 -5.23 -2.19
C ASN A 4 21.33 -4.82 -2.38
N ARG A 5 20.72 -5.06 -3.54
CA ARG A 5 19.30 -4.74 -3.79
C ARG A 5 18.39 -5.56 -2.89
N ILE A 6 18.63 -6.87 -2.76
CA ILE A 6 17.88 -7.76 -1.86
C ILE A 6 17.98 -7.26 -0.42
N LYS A 7 19.20 -6.99 0.06
CA LYS A 7 19.46 -6.53 1.42
C LYS A 7 18.80 -5.18 1.71
N SER A 8 18.90 -4.24 0.79
CA SER A 8 18.30 -2.91 0.90
C SER A 8 16.78 -2.97 0.92
N ALA A 9 16.16 -3.72 -0.01
CA ALA A 9 14.72 -3.91 -0.06
C ALA A 9 14.20 -4.61 1.21
N ARG A 10 14.89 -5.65 1.69
CA ARG A 10 14.52 -6.34 2.94
C ARG A 10 14.53 -5.40 4.13
N LYS A 11 15.58 -4.59 4.27
CA LYS A 11 15.71 -3.60 5.35
C LYS A 11 14.64 -2.51 5.24
N TYR A 12 14.36 -2.04 4.02
CA TYR A 12 13.30 -1.06 3.76
C TYR A 12 11.93 -1.59 4.21
N ARG A 13 11.64 -2.87 3.94
CA ARG A 13 10.43 -3.57 4.41
C ARG A 13 10.48 -3.98 5.89
N LYS A 14 11.54 -3.61 6.62
CA LYS A 14 11.77 -3.95 8.04
C LYS A 14 11.71 -5.44 8.35
N LEU A 15 12.05 -6.28 7.38
CA LEU A 15 12.08 -7.74 7.54
C LEU A 15 13.45 -8.19 8.05
N THR A 16 13.46 -9.18 8.94
CA THR A 16 14.64 -9.99 9.24
C THR A 16 14.93 -10.96 8.09
N GLN A 17 16.16 -11.47 8.00
CA GLN A 17 16.51 -12.51 7.01
C GLN A 17 15.65 -13.77 7.18
N GLU A 18 15.24 -14.06 8.42
CA GLU A 18 14.43 -15.23 8.75
C GLU A 18 12.96 -15.06 8.33
N GLU A 19 12.39 -13.86 8.50
CA GLU A 19 11.05 -13.55 7.99
C GLU A 19 10.99 -13.56 6.46
N LEU A 20 12.02 -13.01 5.79
CA LEU A 20 12.10 -13.09 4.33
C LEU A 20 12.20 -14.54 3.86
N ALA A 21 13.02 -15.35 4.53
CA ALA A 21 13.17 -16.77 4.22
C ALA A 21 11.83 -17.51 4.34
N LYS A 22 11.07 -17.27 5.42
CA LYS A 22 9.73 -17.86 5.60
C LYS A 22 8.77 -17.47 4.47
N LYS A 23 8.78 -16.21 4.02
CA LYS A 23 7.92 -15.74 2.92
C LYS A 23 8.17 -16.45 1.59
N ILE A 24 9.41 -16.87 1.32
CA ILE A 24 9.76 -17.55 0.06
C ILE A 24 10.04 -19.05 0.23
N ASN A 25 9.59 -19.66 1.35
CA ASN A 25 9.84 -21.07 1.68
C ASN A 25 11.32 -21.49 1.57
N SER A 26 12.21 -20.66 2.11
CA SER A 26 13.66 -20.87 2.12
C SER A 26 14.23 -20.86 3.55
N THR A 27 15.56 -20.89 3.66
CA THR A 27 16.26 -20.83 4.96
C THR A 27 16.92 -19.46 5.16
N LYS A 28 17.09 -19.06 6.42
CA LYS A 28 17.85 -17.85 6.78
C LYS A 28 19.27 -17.86 6.20
N SER A 29 19.92 -19.03 6.17
CA SER A 29 21.25 -19.20 5.60
C SER A 29 21.25 -18.91 4.10
N THR A 30 20.25 -19.40 3.36
CA THR A 30 20.09 -19.13 1.93
C THR A 30 19.97 -17.62 1.65
N ILE A 31 19.11 -16.92 2.40
CA ILE A 31 18.98 -15.45 2.27
C ILE A 31 20.30 -14.74 2.57
N SER A 32 20.99 -15.14 3.64
CA SER A 32 22.31 -14.58 3.97
C SER A 32 23.33 -14.81 2.85
N ASN A 33 23.32 -15.97 2.22
CA ASN A 33 24.22 -16.26 1.11
C ASN A 33 23.94 -15.37 -0.11
N TYR A 34 22.67 -15.10 -0.43
CA TYR A 34 22.29 -14.15 -1.47
C TYR A 34 22.72 -12.72 -1.13
N GLU A 35 22.49 -12.25 0.11
CA GLU A 35 22.84 -10.89 0.53
C GLU A 35 24.34 -10.63 0.66
N ASN A 36 25.14 -11.68 0.78
CA ASN A 36 26.61 -11.60 0.86
C ASN A 36 27.31 -12.11 -0.41
N SER A 37 26.56 -12.35 -1.49
CA SER A 37 27.07 -12.83 -2.77
C SER A 37 27.78 -14.21 -2.74
N TYR A 38 27.54 -15.04 -1.73
CA TYR A 38 28.06 -16.42 -1.67
C TYR A 38 27.33 -17.37 -2.62
N SER A 39 26.08 -17.04 -2.98
CA SER A 39 25.31 -17.74 -4.00
C SER A 39 24.41 -16.74 -4.74
N SER A 40 23.90 -17.15 -5.90
CA SER A 40 22.95 -16.35 -6.69
C SER A 40 21.58 -17.02 -6.71
N PRO A 41 20.48 -16.25 -6.58
CA PRO A 41 19.13 -16.79 -6.70
C PRO A 41 18.84 -17.20 -8.16
N SER A 42 18.05 -18.27 -8.35
CA SER A 42 17.52 -18.64 -9.66
C SER A 42 16.46 -17.64 -10.14
N ALA A 43 16.09 -17.68 -11.42
CA ALA A 43 15.02 -16.82 -11.96
C ALA A 43 13.69 -16.96 -11.18
N GLU A 44 13.34 -18.19 -10.79
CA GLU A 44 12.16 -18.48 -9.97
C GLU A 44 12.27 -17.83 -8.59
N VAL A 45 13.42 -17.98 -7.91
CA VAL A 45 13.67 -17.36 -6.60
C VAL A 45 13.70 -15.83 -6.70
N ILE A 46 14.20 -15.26 -7.80
CA ILE A 46 14.16 -13.80 -8.04
C ILE A 46 12.72 -13.31 -8.13
N SER A 47 11.83 -14.04 -8.81
CA SER A 47 10.41 -13.72 -8.84
C SER A 47 9.80 -13.75 -7.43
N MET A 48 10.06 -14.82 -6.68
CA MET A 48 9.58 -14.96 -5.29
C MET A 48 10.12 -13.86 -4.37
N LEU A 49 11.38 -13.47 -4.53
CA LEU A 49 12.00 -12.37 -3.78
C LEU A 49 11.34 -11.03 -4.13
N ALA A 50 11.08 -10.77 -5.42
CA ALA A 50 10.41 -9.55 -5.86
C ALA A 50 9.01 -9.44 -5.23
N ASP A 51 8.26 -10.54 -5.23
CA ASP A 51 6.95 -10.62 -4.59
C ASP A 51 7.03 -10.39 -3.07
N ALA A 52 7.89 -11.14 -2.38
CA ALA A 52 8.04 -11.05 -0.92
C ALA A 52 8.56 -9.70 -0.42
N LEU A 53 9.33 -8.99 -1.24
CA LEU A 53 9.89 -7.67 -0.95
C LEU A 53 9.02 -6.52 -1.48
N GLU A 54 7.86 -6.83 -2.08
CA GLU A 54 6.95 -5.89 -2.72
C GLU A 54 7.72 -4.93 -3.67
N THR A 55 8.50 -5.49 -4.58
CA THR A 55 9.30 -4.78 -5.59
C THR A 55 9.24 -5.51 -6.95
N SER A 56 9.98 -5.04 -7.95
CA SER A 56 10.08 -5.69 -9.26
C SER A 56 11.36 -6.51 -9.42
N THR A 57 11.31 -7.49 -10.32
CA THR A 57 12.50 -8.24 -10.72
C THR A 57 13.52 -7.32 -11.38
N ASP A 58 13.08 -6.28 -12.07
CA ASP A 58 13.95 -5.31 -12.73
C ASP A 58 14.73 -4.46 -11.73
N TYR A 59 14.13 -4.11 -10.59
CA TYR A 59 14.85 -3.48 -9.48
C TYR A 59 15.91 -4.42 -8.89
N LEU A 60 15.54 -5.68 -8.62
CA LEU A 60 16.48 -6.67 -8.05
C LEU A 60 17.65 -6.97 -9.01
N LEU A 61 17.37 -7.02 -10.32
CA LEU A 61 18.33 -7.26 -11.39
C LEU A 61 19.09 -6.00 -11.84
N GLU A 62 18.93 -4.86 -11.15
CA GLU A 62 19.62 -3.60 -11.44
C GLU A 62 19.35 -3.02 -12.83
N LYS A 63 18.20 -3.34 -13.40
CA LYS A 63 17.73 -2.73 -14.66
C LYS A 63 17.04 -1.39 -14.43
N THR A 64 16.62 -1.11 -13.20
CA THR A 64 16.05 0.18 -12.78
C THR A 64 16.48 0.51 -11.34
N ASP A 65 16.55 1.80 -11.04
CA ASP A 65 16.70 2.32 -9.68
C ASP A 65 15.37 2.56 -8.98
N GLU A 66 14.28 2.58 -9.75
CA GLU A 66 12.93 2.79 -9.23
C GLU A 66 12.45 1.53 -8.51
N ILE A 67 12.13 1.66 -7.23
CA ILE A 67 11.39 0.62 -6.52
C ILE A 67 9.96 0.69 -7.05
N GLU A 68 9.61 -0.20 -7.98
CA GLU A 68 8.20 -0.37 -8.34
C GLU A 68 7.45 -0.81 -7.08
N ILE A 69 6.66 0.11 -6.53
CA ILE A 69 5.72 -0.21 -5.46
C ILE A 69 4.57 -0.93 -6.14
N LYS A 70 4.48 -2.25 -5.92
CA LYS A 70 3.31 -3.03 -6.36
C LYS A 70 2.08 -2.40 -5.74
N GLN A 71 1.25 -1.78 -6.57
CA GLN A 71 -0.07 -1.30 -6.15
C GLN A 71 -0.88 -2.50 -5.69
N LYS A 72 -1.39 -2.42 -4.47
CA LYS A 72 -2.25 -3.47 -3.92
C LYS A 72 -3.62 -3.37 -4.58
N TYR A 73 -4.31 -4.50 -4.69
CA TYR A 73 -5.64 -4.53 -5.34
C TYR A 73 -6.68 -3.59 -4.69
N TYR A 74 -6.45 -3.18 -3.44
CA TYR A 74 -7.30 -2.27 -2.70
C TYR A 74 -6.84 -0.82 -2.72
N ASP A 75 -5.72 -0.49 -3.38
CA ASP A 75 -5.28 0.89 -3.51
C ASP A 75 -6.30 1.70 -4.32
N LEU A 76 -6.41 2.99 -3.99
CA LEU A 76 -7.38 3.88 -4.63
C LEU A 76 -6.89 4.22 -6.05
N THR A 77 -7.79 4.03 -7.02
CA THR A 77 -7.53 4.46 -8.39
C THR A 77 -7.94 5.92 -8.55
N LYS A 78 -7.52 6.55 -9.64
CA LYS A 78 -8.01 7.90 -10.00
C LYS A 78 -9.53 7.98 -10.05
N LYS A 79 -10.19 6.91 -10.50
CA LYS A 79 -11.66 6.85 -10.51
C LYS A 79 -12.23 6.86 -9.08
N ASP A 80 -11.61 6.12 -8.17
CA ASP A 80 -12.06 6.09 -6.77
C ASP A 80 -11.88 7.45 -6.10
N GLU A 81 -10.75 8.14 -6.33
CA GLU A 81 -10.54 9.49 -5.83
C GLU A 81 -11.62 10.46 -6.35
N ASN A 82 -11.93 10.43 -7.65
CA ASN A 82 -12.99 11.26 -8.22
C ASN A 82 -14.39 10.92 -7.66
N ASP A 83 -14.68 9.65 -7.39
CA ASP A 83 -15.95 9.22 -6.80
C ASP A 83 -16.04 9.71 -5.34
N ILE A 84 -14.94 9.65 -4.58
CA ILE A 84 -14.83 10.13 -3.20
C ILE A 84 -15.02 11.64 -3.12
N GLU A 85 -14.41 12.40 -4.04
CA GLU A 85 -14.56 13.85 -4.12
C GLU A 85 -16.02 14.25 -4.30
N LYS A 86 -16.72 13.62 -5.26
CA LYS A 86 -18.17 13.86 -5.48
C LYS A 86 -19.03 13.48 -4.28
N GLU A 87 -18.67 12.40 -3.58
CA GLU A 87 -19.38 11.97 -2.38
C GLU A 87 -19.17 12.95 -1.22
N LEU A 88 -17.94 13.44 -1.04
CA LEU A 88 -17.61 14.47 -0.07
C LEU A 88 -18.38 15.77 -0.34
N GLU A 89 -18.36 16.27 -1.58
CA GLU A 89 -19.11 17.46 -1.98
C GLU A 89 -20.60 17.32 -1.66
N LYS A 90 -21.19 16.16 -1.99
CA LYS A 90 -22.59 15.88 -1.69
C LYS A 90 -22.89 15.86 -0.19
N ILE A 91 -21.98 15.30 0.62
CA ILE A 91 -22.14 15.28 2.08
C ILE A 91 -22.08 16.71 2.62
N LEU A 92 -21.06 17.48 2.23
CA LEU A 92 -20.88 18.87 2.67
C LEU A 92 -22.06 19.75 2.25
N SER A 93 -22.54 19.63 1.00
CA SER A 93 -23.68 20.40 0.53
C SER A 93 -24.97 20.10 1.30
N ASN A 94 -25.18 18.84 1.70
CA ASN A 94 -26.34 18.46 2.51
C ASN A 94 -26.21 19.02 3.93
N LEU A 95 -25.01 19.03 4.50
CA LEU A 95 -24.77 19.57 5.85
C LEU A 95 -24.97 21.08 5.91
N ASP A 96 -24.62 21.82 4.86
CA ASP A 96 -24.83 23.27 4.78
C ASP A 96 -26.32 23.65 4.59
N SER A 97 -27.16 22.73 4.12
CA SER A 97 -28.58 23.00 3.81
C SER A 97 -29.54 22.94 5.01
N SER A 98 -29.08 22.46 6.16
CA SER A 98 -29.88 22.28 7.39
C SER A 98 -29.20 23.00 8.55
N ASP A 99 -29.77 24.13 9.01
CA ASP A 99 -29.32 24.93 10.18
C ASP A 99 -27.81 24.86 10.43
N GLY A 100 -27.06 25.77 9.79
CA GLY A 100 -25.60 25.75 9.64
C GLY A 100 -24.83 24.99 10.73
N LEU A 101 -23.99 24.04 10.29
CA LEU A 101 -23.14 23.19 11.12
C LEU A 101 -22.71 23.88 12.41
N ALA A 102 -23.27 23.45 13.53
CA ALA A 102 -22.95 23.98 14.85
C ALA A 102 -22.30 22.89 15.72
N PHE A 103 -21.24 23.26 16.44
CA PHE A 103 -20.60 22.43 17.44
C PHE A 103 -20.72 23.12 18.80
N SER A 104 -21.19 22.38 19.81
CA SER A 104 -21.49 22.95 21.13
C SER A 104 -22.48 24.12 21.12
N GLY A 105 -23.37 24.16 20.11
CA GLY A 105 -24.36 25.24 19.94
C GLY A 105 -23.82 26.50 19.26
N GLU A 106 -22.53 26.53 18.91
CA GLU A 106 -21.91 27.61 18.15
C GLU A 106 -21.69 27.18 16.69
N PRO A 107 -21.93 28.06 15.70
CA PRO A 107 -21.58 27.79 14.32
C PRO A 107 -20.11 27.41 14.18
N LEU A 108 -19.81 26.41 13.35
CA LEU A 108 -18.44 26.06 13.01
C LEU A 108 -17.78 27.22 12.28
N ASP A 109 -16.61 27.64 12.78
CA ASP A 109 -15.70 28.49 12.05
C ASP A 109 -15.12 27.77 10.81
N ASP A 110 -14.49 28.55 9.93
CA ASP A 110 -13.96 28.05 8.67
C ASP A 110 -12.85 27.01 8.86
N GLU A 111 -12.00 27.17 9.88
CA GLU A 111 -10.91 26.24 10.19
C GLU A 111 -11.46 24.88 10.63
N THR A 112 -12.47 24.87 11.50
CA THR A 112 -13.12 23.66 11.98
C THR A 112 -13.91 22.97 10.88
N ARG A 113 -14.54 23.76 9.99
CA ARG A 113 -15.22 23.23 8.80
C ARG A 113 -14.23 22.55 7.85
N GLU A 114 -13.06 23.15 7.63
CA GLU A 114 -11.99 22.55 6.83
C GLU A 114 -11.47 21.25 7.47
N LEU A 115 -11.22 21.25 8.79
CA LEU A 115 -10.81 20.06 9.52
C LEU A 115 -11.84 18.93 9.40
N LEU A 116 -13.13 19.26 9.50
CA LEU A 116 -14.22 18.30 9.29
C LEU A 116 -14.18 17.72 7.87
N SER A 117 -14.00 18.57 6.86
CA SER A 117 -13.87 18.14 5.46
C SER A 117 -12.70 17.16 5.27
N ILE A 118 -11.51 17.50 5.78
CA ILE A 118 -10.32 16.64 5.72
C ILE A 118 -10.57 15.29 6.43
N SER A 119 -11.22 15.32 7.59
CA SER A 119 -11.56 14.12 8.35
C SER A 119 -12.53 13.21 7.60
N LEU A 120 -13.56 13.79 6.98
CA LEU A 120 -14.54 13.07 6.18
C LEU A 120 -13.90 12.47 4.93
N GLU A 121 -13.08 13.24 4.21
CA GLU A 121 -12.33 12.77 3.03
C GLU A 121 -11.48 11.54 3.37
N ARG A 122 -10.73 11.59 4.48
CA ARG A 122 -9.93 10.46 4.98
C ARG A 122 -10.80 9.25 5.30
N SER A 123 -11.95 9.48 5.92
CA SER A 123 -12.89 8.42 6.29
C SER A 123 -13.49 7.74 5.05
N LEU A 124 -13.84 8.52 4.02
CA LEU A 124 -14.34 8.00 2.74
C LEU A 124 -13.28 7.18 2.01
N ARG A 125 -12.04 7.68 1.95
CA ARG A 125 -10.89 6.91 1.41
C ARG A 125 -10.73 5.57 2.12
N PHE A 126 -10.75 5.58 3.44
CA PHE A 126 -10.64 4.36 4.23
C PHE A 126 -11.81 3.39 3.95
N ALA A 127 -13.05 3.88 3.96
CA ALA A 127 -14.23 3.08 3.66
C ALA A 127 -14.16 2.45 2.25
N ARG A 128 -13.64 3.19 1.27
CA ARG A 128 -13.46 2.70 -0.10
C ARG A 128 -12.39 1.62 -0.19
N GLN A 129 -11.25 1.79 0.48
CA GLN A 129 -10.20 0.77 0.57
C GLN A 129 -10.72 -0.52 1.23
N GLU A 130 -11.44 -0.39 2.35
CA GLU A 130 -12.04 -1.53 3.04
C GLU A 130 -13.09 -2.25 2.19
N SER A 131 -13.88 -1.49 1.43
CA SER A 131 -14.85 -2.06 0.49
C SER A 131 -14.14 -2.88 -0.59
N LYS A 132 -13.03 -2.38 -1.16
CA LYS A 132 -12.22 -3.16 -2.10
C LYS A 132 -11.66 -4.42 -1.46
N ARG A 133 -11.11 -4.34 -0.23
CA ARG A 133 -10.60 -5.51 0.50
C ARG A 133 -11.66 -6.60 0.67
N LYS A 134 -12.88 -6.20 1.04
CA LYS A 134 -13.99 -7.13 1.32
C LYS A 134 -14.61 -7.69 0.04
N PHE A 135 -14.85 -6.85 -0.96
CA PHE A 135 -15.73 -7.18 -2.08
C PHE A 135 -15.02 -7.43 -3.41
N THR A 136 -13.72 -7.12 -3.56
CA THR A 136 -12.98 -7.53 -4.76
C THR A 136 -12.87 -9.06 -4.80
N PRO A 137 -13.30 -9.74 -5.88
CA PRO A 137 -13.23 -11.19 -5.98
C PRO A 137 -11.80 -11.73 -5.83
N LYS A 138 -11.61 -12.87 -5.13
CA LYS A 138 -10.27 -13.44 -4.83
C LYS A 138 -9.37 -13.58 -6.07
N LYS A 139 -9.93 -13.92 -7.23
CA LYS A 139 -9.19 -14.04 -8.50
C LYS A 139 -8.52 -12.74 -9.00
N PHE A 140 -8.94 -11.59 -8.48
CA PHE A 140 -8.39 -10.27 -8.79
C PHE A 140 -7.57 -9.68 -7.62
N ARG A 141 -7.43 -10.42 -6.52
CA ARG A 141 -6.56 -10.01 -5.41
C ARG A 141 -5.13 -10.46 -5.68
N ASP A 142 -4.18 -9.76 -5.09
CA ASP A 142 -2.78 -10.18 -5.09
C ASP A 142 -2.68 -11.59 -4.49
N LYS A 143 -1.88 -12.48 -5.10
CA LYS A 143 -1.83 -13.92 -4.79
C LYS A 143 -1.50 -14.25 -3.32
N ASP A 144 -0.99 -13.28 -2.55
CA ASP A 144 -0.50 -13.46 -1.17
C ASP A 144 -1.32 -12.66 -0.13
N SER A 145 -2.60 -12.39 -0.40
CA SER A 145 -3.46 -11.53 0.46
C SER A 145 -4.34 -12.28 1.48
N ASP A 146 -3.94 -13.48 1.92
CA ASP A 146 -4.53 -14.22 3.05
C ASP A 146 -3.48 -14.42 4.16
#